data_AF-A0AAU0LS58-F1
#
_entry.id   AF-A0AAU0LS58-F1
#
_cell.length_a   1.000
_cell.length_b   1.000
_cell.length_c   1.000
_cell.angle_alpha   90.00
_cell.angle_beta   90.00
_cell.angle_gamma   90.00
#
_symmetry.space_group_name_H-M   'P 1'
#
loop_
_entity.id
_entity.type
_entity.pdbx_description
1 polymer ?
#
loop_
_entity_poly.entity_id
_entity_poly.type
_entity_poly.pdbx_seq_one_letter_code
_entity_poly.pdbx_strand_id
1 'polypeptide(L)'
;MKEENAMNEQTEVKQETVDALANAIFYAGFGTIGRDQLTEALAKGTEEFQISHDTKINSDSVRGVLHFKRSDQDLDKVFFNSFDLLVKKEGKEETLQQKFPVYFGNKYTLKEGYNLLDGRSVNKTFTKINPDDKNDRQTSEAWVYLDFKNVDTNGNYQLDRRNHFDLEKQLEQYPIKGLEFSQNKKELIDSLKKGNRVQVIMVTSRGEEKIKIEAAPRFGSMNLYDEQNKPIRLSYKKEQQEQGQEQSKSQGVSPDSSIIEAGKNNVASEKNTQEQKNLTESSIKKDDDQKNKNNGSRIKLG
;
A
#
# COMPACT_ATOMS: atom_id res chain seq x y z
N MET A 1 4.52 9.23 -60.14
CA MET A 1 3.69 9.07 -58.93
C MET A 1 3.20 7.63 -58.91
N LYS A 2 3.41 6.92 -57.80
CA LYS A 2 2.74 5.67 -57.47
C LYS A 2 2.29 5.85 -56.02
N GLU A 3 1.01 5.95 -55.79
CA GLU A 3 0.45 5.88 -54.46
C GLU A 3 0.33 4.39 -54.12
N GLU A 4 1.12 3.96 -53.15
CA GLU A 4 1.13 2.57 -52.70
C GLU A 4 -0.01 2.40 -51.70
N ASN A 5 -1.12 1.82 -52.16
CA ASN A 5 -2.26 1.48 -51.32
C ASN A 5 -1.83 0.43 -50.30
N ALA A 6 -1.36 0.89 -49.14
CA ALA A 6 -1.25 0.08 -47.93
C ALA A 6 -2.67 -0.38 -47.54
N MET A 7 -3.08 -1.54 -48.03
CA MET A 7 -4.38 -2.11 -47.71
C MET A 7 -4.45 -2.33 -46.21
N ASN A 8 -5.50 -1.75 -45.60
CA ASN A 8 -5.78 -1.87 -44.19
C ASN A 8 -6.23 -3.31 -43.87
N GLU A 9 -5.28 -4.20 -43.56
CA GLU A 9 -5.60 -5.52 -43.00
C GLU A 9 -6.24 -5.35 -41.62
N GLN A 10 -7.56 -5.19 -41.62
CA GLN A 10 -8.37 -5.36 -40.41
C GLN A 10 -8.20 -6.81 -39.95
N THR A 11 -7.26 -7.04 -39.03
CA THR A 11 -7.02 -8.36 -38.45
C THR A 11 -8.33 -8.83 -37.80
N GLU A 12 -8.88 -9.95 -38.25
CA GLU A 12 -10.16 -10.45 -37.76
C GLU A 12 -10.06 -10.72 -36.26
N VAL A 13 -10.84 -9.98 -35.46
CA VAL A 13 -10.74 -10.02 -33.99
C VAL A 13 -11.34 -11.32 -33.49
N LYS A 14 -10.47 -12.29 -33.19
CA LYS A 14 -10.87 -13.63 -32.72
C LYS A 14 -11.68 -13.52 -31.43
N GLN A 15 -12.94 -13.97 -31.47
CA GLN A 15 -13.86 -13.93 -30.34
C GLN A 15 -13.30 -14.63 -29.08
N GLU A 16 -12.54 -15.72 -29.25
CA GLU A 16 -11.83 -16.40 -28.16
C GLU A 16 -10.87 -15.46 -27.40
N THR A 17 -10.17 -14.56 -28.09
CA THR A 17 -9.28 -13.56 -27.47
C THR A 17 -10.07 -12.49 -26.71
N VAL A 18 -11.20 -12.05 -27.27
CA VAL A 18 -12.12 -11.14 -26.57
C VAL A 18 -12.65 -11.77 -25.28
N ASP A 19 -13.09 -13.04 -25.34
CA ASP A 19 -13.60 -13.76 -24.17
C ASP A 19 -12.51 -14.09 -23.14
N ALA A 20 -11.30 -14.45 -23.58
CA ALA A 20 -10.17 -14.67 -22.68
C ALA A 20 -9.80 -13.38 -21.91
N LEU A 21 -9.72 -12.24 -22.60
CA LEU A 21 -9.47 -10.95 -21.97
C LEU A 21 -10.63 -10.51 -21.07
N ALA A 22 -11.88 -10.63 -21.51
CA ALA A 22 -13.06 -10.28 -20.72
C ALA A 22 -13.11 -11.08 -19.40
N ASN A 23 -12.84 -12.39 -19.45
CA ASN A 23 -12.73 -13.21 -18.24
C ASN A 23 -11.54 -12.78 -17.36
N ALA A 24 -10.36 -12.54 -17.93
CA ALA A 24 -9.18 -12.14 -17.18
C ALA A 24 -9.39 -10.83 -16.39
N ILE A 25 -10.00 -9.82 -17.01
CA ILE A 25 -10.26 -8.52 -16.38
C ILE A 25 -11.47 -8.56 -15.42
N PHE A 26 -12.49 -9.39 -15.71
CA PHE A 26 -13.60 -9.65 -14.78
C PHE A 26 -13.08 -10.24 -13.46
N TYR A 27 -12.27 -11.30 -13.51
CA TYR A 27 -11.64 -11.89 -12.32
C TYR A 27 -10.53 -11.04 -11.68
N ALA A 28 -10.15 -9.92 -12.30
CA ALA A 28 -9.33 -8.88 -11.69
C ALA A 28 -10.16 -7.72 -11.09
N GLY A 29 -11.48 -7.73 -11.24
CA GLY A 29 -12.39 -6.74 -10.67
C GLY A 29 -12.81 -5.59 -11.60
N PHE A 30 -12.48 -5.68 -12.90
CA PHE A 30 -12.81 -4.67 -13.92
C PHE A 30 -14.00 -5.10 -14.80
N GLY A 31 -14.91 -5.92 -14.27
CA GLY A 31 -15.98 -6.59 -15.01
C GLY A 31 -17.05 -5.70 -15.64
N THR A 32 -16.95 -4.37 -15.54
CA THR A 32 -17.81 -3.42 -16.26
C THR A 32 -17.21 -2.97 -17.60
N ILE A 33 -15.98 -3.35 -17.92
CA ILE A 33 -15.38 -3.13 -19.23
C ILE A 33 -16.08 -4.05 -20.23
N GLY A 34 -16.74 -3.48 -21.24
CA GLY A 34 -17.53 -4.22 -22.21
C GLY A 34 -16.68 -5.04 -23.18
N ARG A 35 -17.23 -6.13 -23.70
CA ARG A 35 -16.62 -6.89 -24.81
C ARG A 35 -16.38 -5.97 -26.02
N ASP A 36 -17.33 -5.11 -26.33
CA ASP A 36 -17.25 -4.15 -27.43
C ASP A 36 -16.02 -3.23 -27.32
N GLN A 37 -15.65 -2.81 -26.09
CA GLN A 37 -14.46 -1.99 -25.86
C GLN A 37 -13.16 -2.77 -26.07
N LEU A 38 -13.13 -4.06 -25.72
CA LEU A 38 -12.02 -4.96 -26.04
C LEU A 38 -11.92 -5.19 -27.54
N THR A 39 -13.04 -5.44 -28.22
CA THR A 39 -13.11 -5.62 -29.68
C THR A 39 -12.64 -4.37 -30.43
N GLU A 40 -13.10 -3.18 -30.04
CA GLU A 40 -12.66 -1.90 -30.62
C GLU A 40 -11.16 -1.63 -30.37
N ALA A 41 -10.64 -2.01 -29.22
CA ALA A 41 -9.21 -1.89 -28.92
C ALA A 41 -8.35 -2.86 -29.76
N LEU A 42 -8.78 -4.13 -29.86
CA LEU A 42 -8.10 -5.16 -30.66
C LEU A 42 -8.15 -4.84 -32.16
N ALA A 43 -9.26 -4.32 -32.67
CA ALA A 43 -9.45 -3.95 -34.07
C ALA A 43 -8.53 -2.80 -34.55
N LYS A 44 -7.87 -2.08 -33.64
CA LYS A 44 -6.84 -1.07 -33.96
C LYS A 44 -5.48 -1.68 -34.26
N GLY A 45 -5.31 -2.99 -34.09
CA GLY A 45 -4.15 -3.75 -34.54
C GLY A 45 -2.86 -3.56 -33.74
N THR A 46 -2.78 -2.61 -32.81
CA THR A 46 -1.55 -2.23 -32.12
C THR A 46 -0.91 -3.36 -31.30
N GLU A 47 0.40 -3.28 -31.11
CA GLU A 47 1.16 -4.23 -30.27
C GLU A 47 0.79 -4.09 -28.79
N GLU A 48 0.60 -2.85 -28.32
CA GLU A 48 0.14 -2.50 -26.98
C GLU A 48 -1.09 -1.59 -27.04
N PHE A 49 -1.98 -1.73 -26.05
CA PHE A 49 -3.08 -0.79 -25.82
C PHE A 49 -3.46 -0.73 -24.34
N GLN A 50 -4.23 0.29 -23.99
CA GLN A 50 -4.72 0.51 -22.62
C GLN A 50 -6.23 0.73 -22.61
N ILE A 51 -6.89 0.28 -21.54
CA ILE A 51 -8.30 0.61 -21.25
C ILE A 51 -8.38 1.18 -19.83
N SER A 52 -9.03 2.32 -19.68
CA SER A 52 -9.27 2.94 -18.36
C SER A 52 -10.64 2.53 -17.79
N HIS A 53 -10.68 2.33 -16.47
CA HIS A 53 -11.88 2.07 -15.69
C HIS A 53 -11.92 3.00 -14.48
N ASP A 54 -12.89 3.91 -14.45
CA ASP A 54 -13.15 4.80 -13.33
C ASP A 54 -14.28 4.24 -12.44
N THR A 55 -14.07 4.28 -11.13
CA THR A 55 -15.04 3.80 -10.13
C THR A 55 -14.87 4.54 -8.80
N LYS A 56 -15.71 4.22 -7.83
CA LYS A 56 -15.58 4.68 -6.44
C LYS A 56 -15.55 3.50 -5.47
N ILE A 57 -14.76 3.64 -4.42
CA ILE A 57 -14.74 2.69 -3.30
C ILE A 57 -14.89 3.48 -2.02
N ASN A 58 -15.98 3.22 -1.28
CA ASN A 58 -16.47 4.13 -0.24
C ASN A 58 -16.72 5.52 -0.90
N SER A 59 -16.14 6.60 -0.36
CA SER A 59 -16.14 7.93 -0.99
C SER A 59 -14.90 8.21 -1.86
N ASP A 60 -13.88 7.36 -1.82
CA ASP A 60 -12.63 7.54 -2.58
C ASP A 60 -12.84 7.34 -4.08
N SER A 61 -12.16 8.14 -4.90
CA SER A 61 -12.15 8.02 -6.36
C SER A 61 -11.01 7.10 -6.79
N VAL A 62 -11.32 6.10 -7.63
CA VAL A 62 -10.38 5.05 -8.03
C VAL A 62 -10.36 4.91 -9.55
N ARG A 63 -9.18 5.04 -10.16
CA ARG A 63 -8.94 4.80 -11.59
C ARG A 63 -8.01 3.61 -11.77
N GLY A 64 -8.46 2.60 -12.50
CA GLY A 64 -7.60 1.54 -13.05
C GLY A 64 -7.24 1.84 -14.49
N VAL A 65 -5.97 1.71 -14.86
CA VAL A 65 -5.50 1.72 -16.26
C VAL A 65 -4.92 0.35 -16.57
N LEU A 66 -5.66 -0.44 -17.34
CA LEU A 66 -5.29 -1.81 -17.70
C LEU A 66 -4.37 -1.79 -18.92
N HIS A 67 -3.26 -2.52 -18.87
CA HIS A 67 -2.28 -2.63 -19.95
C HIS A 67 -2.36 -3.99 -20.63
N PHE A 68 -2.48 -3.97 -21.96
CA PHE A 68 -2.57 -5.16 -22.79
C PHE A 68 -1.43 -5.17 -23.81
N LYS A 69 -0.82 -6.33 -24.06
CA LYS A 69 0.18 -6.52 -25.12
C LYS A 69 -0.11 -7.79 -25.93
N ARG A 70 0.10 -7.73 -27.25
CA ARG A 70 0.16 -8.89 -28.15
C ARG A 70 1.41 -9.73 -27.86
N SER A 71 1.32 -11.06 -27.97
CA SER A 71 2.45 -11.94 -27.67
C SER A 71 3.55 -11.82 -28.73
N ASP A 72 4.79 -11.55 -28.29
CA ASP A 72 5.99 -11.57 -29.13
C ASP A 72 6.30 -12.96 -29.74
N GLN A 73 5.62 -14.02 -29.25
CA GLN A 73 5.78 -15.40 -29.70
C GLN A 73 4.56 -15.95 -30.48
N ASP A 74 3.43 -15.24 -30.48
CA ASP A 74 2.14 -15.78 -30.90
C ASP A 74 1.18 -14.63 -31.25
N LEU A 75 1.25 -14.13 -32.50
CA LEU A 75 0.60 -12.88 -32.92
C LEU A 75 -0.95 -12.89 -32.80
N ASP A 76 -1.55 -14.06 -32.61
CA ASP A 76 -2.98 -14.24 -32.33
C ASP A 76 -3.36 -13.96 -30.86
N LYS A 77 -2.41 -14.08 -29.93
CA LYS A 77 -2.65 -13.93 -28.49
C LYS A 77 -2.38 -12.52 -28.00
N VAL A 78 -3.29 -12.02 -27.17
CA VAL A 78 -3.14 -10.77 -26.42
C VAL A 78 -3.31 -11.04 -24.93
N PHE A 79 -2.46 -10.45 -24.10
CA PHE A 79 -2.41 -10.66 -22.66
C PHE A 79 -2.66 -9.38 -21.88
N PHE A 80 -3.47 -9.47 -20.82
CA PHE A 80 -3.60 -8.45 -19.78
C PHE A 80 -2.40 -8.58 -18.82
N ASN A 81 -1.40 -7.71 -18.98
CA ASN A 81 -0.08 -7.86 -18.36
C ASN A 81 0.09 -7.10 -17.04
N SER A 82 -0.63 -6.00 -16.84
CA SER A 82 -0.62 -5.22 -15.60
C SER A 82 -1.79 -4.24 -15.55
N PHE A 83 -2.05 -3.66 -14.39
CA PHE A 83 -2.82 -2.42 -14.28
C PHE A 83 -2.09 -1.43 -13.39
N ASP A 84 -2.14 -0.15 -13.75
CA ASP A 84 -1.90 0.94 -12.81
C ASP A 84 -3.21 1.21 -12.04
N LEU A 85 -3.11 1.44 -10.74
CA LEU A 85 -4.24 1.84 -9.91
C LEU A 85 -3.92 3.18 -9.24
N LEU A 86 -4.78 4.17 -9.45
CA LEU A 86 -4.70 5.51 -8.87
C LEU A 86 -5.87 5.69 -7.90
N VAL A 87 -5.60 6.15 -6.68
CA VAL A 87 -6.59 6.35 -5.61
C VAL A 87 -6.45 7.77 -5.05
N LYS A 88 -7.45 8.62 -5.29
CA LYS A 88 -7.58 9.92 -4.61
C LYS A 88 -8.58 9.78 -3.48
N LYS A 89 -8.09 9.88 -2.24
CA LYS A 89 -8.92 9.75 -1.04
C LYS A 89 -9.79 10.99 -0.82
N GLU A 90 -10.97 10.80 -0.22
CA GLU A 90 -11.85 11.93 0.11
C GLU A 90 -11.14 12.93 1.03
N GLY A 91 -11.24 14.23 0.70
CA GLY A 91 -10.61 15.31 1.46
C GLY A 91 -9.07 15.30 1.45
N LYS A 92 -8.43 14.62 0.49
CA LYS A 92 -6.98 14.64 0.25
C LYS A 92 -6.68 15.14 -1.15
N GLU A 93 -5.63 15.96 -1.30
CA GLU A 93 -5.16 16.37 -2.62
C GLU A 93 -4.28 15.33 -3.30
N GLU A 94 -3.47 14.64 -2.50
CA GLU A 94 -2.61 13.54 -2.94
C GLU A 94 -3.44 12.41 -3.57
N THR A 95 -2.93 11.90 -4.69
CA THR A 95 -3.43 10.71 -5.38
C THR A 95 -2.34 9.66 -5.31
N LEU A 96 -2.59 8.55 -4.61
CA LEU A 96 -1.64 7.46 -4.46
C LEU A 96 -1.71 6.56 -5.71
N GLN A 97 -0.57 6.19 -6.28
CA GLN A 97 -0.48 5.29 -7.44
C GLN A 97 0.34 4.04 -7.10
N GLN A 98 -0.03 2.90 -7.69
CA GLN A 98 0.76 1.68 -7.69
C GLN A 98 0.48 0.87 -8.97
N LYS A 99 1.53 0.39 -9.63
CA LYS A 99 1.42 -0.61 -10.70
C LYS A 99 1.37 -2.03 -10.13
N PHE A 100 0.44 -2.81 -10.64
CA PHE A 100 0.21 -4.21 -10.28
C PHE A 100 0.41 -5.11 -11.52
N PRO A 101 1.56 -5.80 -11.62
CA PRO A 101 1.77 -6.84 -12.62
C PRO A 101 0.77 -8.00 -12.49
N VAL A 102 0.46 -8.61 -13.62
CA VAL A 102 -0.42 -9.78 -13.74
C VAL A 102 0.40 -10.90 -14.39
N TYR A 103 0.65 -11.96 -13.63
CA TYR A 103 1.30 -13.18 -14.12
C TYR A 103 0.40 -14.39 -13.85
N PHE A 104 0.72 -15.53 -14.48
CA PHE A 104 0.04 -16.79 -14.18
C PHE A 104 0.12 -17.11 -12.68
N GLY A 105 -1.02 -17.42 -12.06
CA GLY A 105 -1.17 -17.61 -10.60
C GLY A 105 -1.06 -16.32 -9.76
N ASN A 106 -0.23 -15.35 -10.16
CA ASN A 106 0.10 -14.17 -9.39
C ASN A 106 -0.61 -12.91 -9.95
N LYS A 107 -1.80 -12.61 -9.45
CA LYS A 107 -2.48 -11.34 -9.73
C LYS A 107 -3.13 -10.73 -8.49
N TYR A 108 -3.19 -9.40 -8.46
CA TYR A 108 -4.06 -8.63 -7.56
C TYR A 108 -5.36 -8.29 -8.26
N THR A 109 -6.44 -8.15 -7.50
CA THR A 109 -7.69 -7.53 -7.95
C THR A 109 -7.67 -6.02 -7.69
N LEU A 110 -8.52 -5.27 -8.38
CA LEU A 110 -8.79 -3.84 -8.12
C LEU A 110 -9.00 -3.58 -6.63
N LYS A 111 -9.83 -4.39 -5.95
CA LYS A 111 -10.12 -4.23 -4.52
C LYS A 111 -8.92 -4.52 -3.62
N GLU A 112 -8.13 -5.56 -3.92
CA GLU A 112 -6.89 -5.83 -3.19
C GLU A 112 -5.85 -4.71 -3.40
N GLY A 113 -5.71 -4.20 -4.62
CA GLY A 113 -4.82 -3.07 -4.93
C GLY A 113 -5.23 -1.78 -4.21
N TYR A 114 -6.53 -1.48 -4.17
CA TYR A 114 -7.07 -0.38 -3.36
C TYR A 114 -6.80 -0.60 -1.86
N ASN A 115 -6.97 -1.83 -1.36
CA ASN A 115 -6.70 -2.15 0.04
C ASN A 115 -5.20 -1.96 0.39
N LEU A 116 -4.29 -2.31 -0.52
CA LEU A 116 -2.84 -2.05 -0.39
C LEU A 116 -2.52 -0.55 -0.40
N LEU A 117 -3.08 0.23 -1.34
CA LEU A 117 -2.92 1.69 -1.41
C LEU A 117 -3.57 2.42 -0.22
N ASP A 118 -4.59 1.83 0.41
CA ASP A 118 -5.16 2.32 1.67
C ASP A 118 -4.31 1.94 2.91
N GLY A 119 -3.18 1.25 2.71
CA GLY A 119 -2.23 0.89 3.77
C GLY A 119 -2.57 -0.38 4.54
N ARG A 120 -3.58 -1.14 4.08
CA ARG A 120 -3.95 -2.45 4.65
C ARG A 120 -3.15 -3.57 3.98
N SER A 121 -3.02 -4.71 4.66
CA SER A 121 -2.28 -5.87 4.14
C SER A 121 -3.18 -6.87 3.42
N VAL A 122 -2.65 -7.56 2.42
CA VAL A 122 -3.35 -8.61 1.65
C VAL A 122 -2.57 -9.92 1.70
N ASN A 123 -3.24 -11.02 1.99
CA ASN A 123 -2.68 -12.38 1.89
C ASN A 123 -2.84 -12.90 0.46
N LYS A 124 -1.74 -13.32 -0.16
CA LYS A 124 -1.74 -13.90 -1.52
C LYS A 124 -1.06 -15.26 -1.48
N THR A 125 -1.64 -16.22 -2.19
CA THR A 125 -0.92 -17.40 -2.67
C THR A 125 -0.10 -16.99 -3.89
N PHE A 126 1.23 -17.13 -3.82
CA PHE A 126 2.15 -16.92 -4.93
C PHE A 126 2.49 -18.25 -5.59
N THR A 127 2.49 -18.29 -6.92
CA THR A 127 2.88 -19.46 -7.73
C THR A 127 4.20 -19.20 -8.42
N LYS A 128 5.21 -20.02 -8.15
CA LYS A 128 6.45 -20.07 -8.94
C LYS A 128 6.32 -21.22 -9.94
N ILE A 129 6.59 -20.95 -11.21
CA ILE A 129 6.70 -21.95 -12.28
C ILE A 129 8.19 -22.27 -12.45
N ASN A 130 8.52 -23.54 -12.69
CA ASN A 130 9.86 -23.95 -13.06
C ASN A 130 10.14 -23.58 -14.53
N PRO A 131 11.27 -22.90 -14.87
CA PRO A 131 11.60 -22.58 -16.25
C PRO A 131 11.71 -23.81 -17.17
N ASP A 132 12.21 -24.93 -16.62
CA ASP A 132 12.53 -26.16 -17.37
C ASP A 132 11.31 -27.09 -17.53
N ASP A 133 10.34 -27.03 -16.61
CA ASP A 133 9.02 -27.67 -16.74
C ASP A 133 7.89 -26.75 -16.29
N LYS A 134 7.07 -26.29 -17.24
CA LYS A 134 5.92 -25.38 -17.01
C LYS A 134 4.75 -26.05 -16.25
N ASN A 135 4.85 -27.35 -15.98
CA ASN A 135 3.90 -28.11 -15.16
C ASN A 135 4.34 -28.18 -13.69
N ASP A 136 5.64 -28.10 -13.38
CA ASP A 136 6.13 -27.94 -12.01
C ASP A 136 5.79 -26.52 -11.50
N ARG A 137 4.99 -26.49 -10.42
CA ARG A 137 4.35 -25.30 -9.87
C ARG A 137 4.39 -25.35 -8.36
N GLN A 138 5.26 -24.53 -7.79
CA GLN A 138 5.43 -24.41 -6.35
C GLN A 138 4.58 -23.24 -5.84
N THR A 139 3.77 -23.47 -4.80
CA THR A 139 2.90 -22.43 -4.21
C THR A 139 3.33 -22.08 -2.79
N SER A 140 3.11 -20.82 -2.40
CA SER A 140 3.42 -20.31 -1.06
C SER A 140 2.45 -19.19 -0.68
N GLU A 141 1.95 -19.18 0.56
CA GLU A 141 1.19 -18.03 1.07
C GLU A 141 2.10 -17.00 1.72
N ALA A 142 1.83 -15.73 1.45
CA ALA A 142 2.44 -14.61 2.18
C ALA A 142 1.46 -13.45 2.33
N TRP A 143 1.55 -12.73 3.45
CA TRP A 143 0.96 -11.41 3.57
C TRP A 143 1.85 -10.37 2.90
N VAL A 144 1.23 -9.36 2.30
CA VAL A 144 1.86 -8.32 1.50
C VAL A 144 1.35 -6.95 1.97
N TYR A 145 2.23 -5.97 2.01
CA TYR A 145 1.87 -4.56 2.21
C TYR A 145 2.84 -3.63 1.46
N LEU A 146 2.41 -2.40 1.21
CA LEU A 146 3.27 -1.34 0.65
C LEU A 146 4.08 -0.68 1.77
N ASP A 147 5.35 -0.36 1.52
CA ASP A 147 6.14 0.50 2.38
C ASP A 147 6.24 1.92 1.77
N PHE A 148 5.30 2.79 2.15
CA PHE A 148 5.17 4.17 1.67
C PHE A 148 6.38 5.09 1.90
N LYS A 149 7.46 4.58 2.54
CA LYS A 149 8.72 5.29 2.72
C LYS A 149 9.71 5.06 1.58
N ASN A 150 9.54 3.97 0.82
CA ASN A 150 10.50 3.52 -0.19
C ASN A 150 9.78 3.37 -1.53
N VAL A 151 10.22 4.15 -2.52
CA VAL A 151 9.63 4.25 -3.86
C VAL A 151 10.68 3.85 -4.89
N ASP A 152 10.30 3.11 -5.93
CA ASP A 152 11.17 2.72 -7.04
C ASP A 152 11.37 3.88 -8.05
N THR A 153 12.22 3.66 -9.06
CA THR A 153 12.49 4.65 -10.12
C THR A 153 11.27 4.97 -11.01
N ASN A 154 10.18 4.22 -10.87
CA ASN A 154 8.97 4.33 -11.68
C ASN A 154 7.78 4.90 -10.86
N GLY A 155 7.99 5.30 -9.60
CA GLY A 155 6.96 5.84 -8.71
C GLY A 155 6.15 4.80 -7.92
N ASN A 156 6.53 3.51 -7.95
CA ASN A 156 5.85 2.45 -7.20
C ASN A 156 6.38 2.33 -5.78
N TYR A 157 5.51 2.07 -4.81
CA TYR A 157 5.93 1.73 -3.46
C TYR A 157 6.50 0.31 -3.39
N GLN A 158 7.51 0.10 -2.54
CA GLN A 158 8.10 -1.21 -2.32
C GLN A 158 7.10 -2.19 -1.69
N LEU A 159 7.04 -3.42 -2.22
CA LEU A 159 6.17 -4.50 -1.76
C LEU A 159 6.91 -5.41 -0.76
N ASP A 160 6.64 -5.21 0.53
CA ASP A 160 7.21 -6.01 1.62
C ASP A 160 6.27 -7.17 2.02
N ARG A 161 6.82 -8.23 2.62
CA ARG A 161 6.12 -9.52 2.82
C ARG A 161 6.32 -10.12 4.22
N ARG A 162 5.26 -10.75 4.75
CA ARG A 162 5.30 -11.56 5.97
C ARG A 162 4.65 -12.92 5.76
N ASN A 163 5.47 -13.97 5.79
CA ASN A 163 5.02 -15.35 5.62
C ASN A 163 4.39 -15.92 6.90
N HIS A 164 4.80 -15.41 8.06
CA HIS A 164 4.40 -15.91 9.39
C HIS A 164 3.41 -14.95 10.07
N PHE A 165 2.12 -15.10 9.72
CA PHE A 165 0.99 -14.49 10.43
C PHE A 165 -0.26 -15.36 10.30
N ASP A 166 -0.55 -16.08 11.37
CA ASP A 166 -1.75 -16.90 11.55
C ASP A 166 -2.92 -16.00 11.98
N LEU A 167 -3.77 -15.63 11.01
CA LEU A 167 -4.94 -14.78 11.25
C LEU A 167 -6.00 -15.49 12.09
N GLU A 168 -6.14 -16.81 11.98
CA GLU A 168 -7.21 -17.57 12.63
C GLU A 168 -6.99 -17.59 14.15
N LYS A 169 -5.77 -17.88 14.58
CA LYS A 169 -5.31 -17.77 15.97
C LYS A 169 -5.27 -16.31 16.49
N GLN A 170 -5.25 -15.32 15.61
CA GLN A 170 -5.42 -13.92 16.03
C GLN A 170 -6.89 -13.59 16.29
N LEU A 171 -7.82 -14.02 15.45
CA LEU A 171 -9.27 -13.83 15.65
C LEU A 171 -9.75 -14.47 16.97
N GLU A 172 -9.25 -15.66 17.30
CA GLU A 172 -9.64 -16.42 18.49
C GLU A 172 -9.31 -15.74 19.83
N GLN A 173 -8.35 -14.80 19.86
CA GLN A 173 -8.02 -13.99 21.04
C GLN A 173 -9.12 -12.96 21.40
N TYR A 174 -10.06 -12.71 20.50
CA TYR A 174 -11.12 -11.71 20.67
C TYR A 174 -12.48 -12.41 20.88
N PRO A 175 -13.40 -11.83 21.67
CA PRO A 175 -14.76 -12.36 21.87
C PRO A 175 -15.69 -11.96 20.70
N ILE A 176 -15.32 -12.33 19.48
CA ILE A 176 -16.14 -12.09 18.28
C ILE A 176 -17.33 -13.05 18.30
N LYS A 177 -18.55 -12.50 18.29
CA LYS A 177 -19.81 -13.26 18.23
C LYS A 177 -19.99 -13.91 16.86
N GLY A 178 -20.36 -15.19 16.82
CA GLY A 178 -20.60 -15.93 15.59
C GLY A 178 -19.34 -16.50 14.93
N LEU A 179 -18.16 -16.40 15.56
CA LEU A 179 -16.90 -16.98 15.10
C LEU A 179 -16.86 -18.51 15.27
N GLU A 180 -17.72 -19.04 16.13
CA GLU A 180 -17.98 -20.47 16.36
C GLU A 180 -18.62 -21.19 15.15
N PHE A 181 -19.28 -20.44 14.25
CA PHE A 181 -19.85 -21.00 13.03
C PHE A 181 -18.80 -21.01 11.91
N SER A 182 -18.47 -22.20 11.41
CA SER A 182 -17.38 -22.42 10.43
C SER A 182 -17.52 -21.57 9.16
N GLN A 183 -18.74 -21.41 8.64
CA GLN A 183 -19.01 -20.58 7.46
C GLN A 183 -18.69 -19.09 7.74
N ASN A 184 -19.21 -18.54 8.83
CA ASN A 184 -18.94 -17.15 9.24
C ASN A 184 -17.43 -16.91 9.46
N LYS A 185 -16.76 -17.86 10.15
CA LYS A 185 -15.32 -17.84 10.38
C LYS A 185 -14.56 -17.80 9.06
N LYS A 186 -14.93 -18.64 8.10
CA LYS A 186 -14.34 -18.67 6.76
C LYS A 186 -14.59 -17.37 5.98
N GLU A 187 -15.81 -16.85 5.94
CA GLU A 187 -16.12 -15.61 5.21
C GLU A 187 -15.37 -14.40 5.77
N LEU A 188 -15.25 -14.32 7.10
CA LEU A 188 -14.45 -13.31 7.78
C LEU A 188 -12.97 -13.43 7.43
N ILE A 189 -12.40 -14.64 7.49
CA ILE A 189 -11.00 -14.93 7.12
C ILE A 189 -10.74 -14.61 5.64
N ASP A 190 -11.60 -15.04 4.71
CA ASP A 190 -11.46 -14.78 3.27
C ASP A 190 -11.51 -13.27 2.96
N SER A 191 -12.34 -12.50 3.67
CA SER A 191 -12.47 -11.05 3.50
C SER A 191 -11.26 -10.29 4.09
N LEU A 192 -10.80 -10.70 5.28
CA LEU A 192 -9.59 -10.16 5.92
C LEU A 192 -8.31 -10.54 5.17
N LYS A 193 -8.23 -11.74 4.58
CA LYS A 193 -7.14 -12.14 3.66
C LYS A 193 -7.09 -11.24 2.41
N LYS A 194 -8.24 -10.84 1.86
CA LYS A 194 -8.32 -9.83 0.78
C LYS A 194 -7.99 -8.40 1.26
N GLY A 195 -7.65 -8.21 2.53
CA GLY A 195 -7.28 -6.94 3.15
C GLY A 195 -8.46 -6.02 3.45
N ASN A 196 -9.70 -6.50 3.39
CA ASN A 196 -10.87 -5.69 3.70
C ASN A 196 -10.92 -5.32 5.20
N ARG A 197 -11.43 -4.13 5.51
CA ARG A 197 -11.92 -3.80 6.85
C ARG A 197 -13.34 -4.35 6.99
N VAL A 198 -13.59 -5.19 8.00
CA VAL A 198 -14.85 -5.92 8.19
C VAL A 198 -15.48 -5.50 9.52
N GLN A 199 -16.79 -5.29 9.56
CA GLN A 199 -17.53 -5.01 10.79
C GLN A 199 -17.89 -6.33 11.50
N VAL A 200 -17.65 -6.41 12.81
CA VAL A 200 -17.94 -7.56 13.66
C VAL A 200 -18.62 -7.12 14.96
N ILE A 201 -19.27 -8.06 15.66
CA ILE A 201 -19.84 -7.83 16.99
C ILE A 201 -18.92 -8.48 18.03
N MET A 202 -18.59 -7.72 19.07
CA MET A 202 -17.73 -8.11 20.18
C MET A 202 -18.56 -8.26 21.45
N VAL A 203 -18.47 -9.41 22.12
CA VAL A 203 -19.12 -9.64 23.42
C VAL A 203 -18.18 -9.19 24.53
N THR A 204 -18.56 -8.16 25.28
CA THR A 204 -17.77 -7.60 26.37
C THR A 204 -18.54 -7.66 27.70
N SER A 205 -17.86 -7.35 28.81
CA SER A 205 -18.51 -7.13 30.11
C SER A 205 -19.52 -5.96 30.12
N ARG A 206 -19.49 -5.08 29.11
CA ARG A 206 -20.47 -3.99 28.90
C ARG A 206 -21.61 -4.38 27.96
N GLY A 207 -21.61 -5.59 27.41
CA GLY A 207 -22.54 -6.06 26.39
C GLY A 207 -21.92 -6.16 25.00
N GLU A 208 -22.77 -6.15 23.96
CA GLU A 208 -22.37 -6.30 22.57
C GLU A 208 -21.99 -4.97 21.91
N GLU A 209 -20.74 -4.87 21.46
CA GLU A 209 -20.19 -3.67 20.80
C GLU A 209 -19.87 -3.97 19.33
N LYS A 210 -20.33 -3.11 18.42
CA LYS A 210 -19.96 -3.17 17.00
C LYS A 210 -18.61 -2.49 16.79
N ILE A 211 -17.66 -3.21 16.24
CA ILE A 211 -16.35 -2.66 15.85
C ILE A 211 -16.01 -3.05 14.42
N LYS A 212 -15.01 -2.38 13.85
CA LYS A 212 -14.40 -2.74 12.57
C LYS A 212 -13.00 -3.30 12.81
N ILE A 213 -12.66 -4.38 12.12
CA ILE A 213 -11.34 -5.03 12.19
C ILE A 213 -10.70 -5.18 10.81
N GLU A 214 -9.37 -5.18 10.79
CA GLU A 214 -8.56 -5.49 9.61
C GLU A 214 -7.28 -6.22 10.03
N ALA A 215 -6.74 -7.08 9.16
CA ALA A 215 -5.50 -7.78 9.44
C ALA A 215 -4.31 -6.82 9.44
N ALA A 216 -3.49 -6.85 10.49
CA ALA A 216 -2.29 -6.02 10.66
C ALA A 216 -1.02 -6.89 10.80
N PRO A 217 -0.71 -7.76 9.82
CA PRO A 217 0.39 -8.71 9.89
C PRO A 217 1.75 -8.03 10.11
N ARG A 218 1.97 -6.81 9.60
CA ARG A 218 3.19 -6.02 9.86
C ARG A 218 3.51 -5.91 11.36
N PHE A 219 2.48 -5.81 12.21
CA PHE A 219 2.60 -5.71 13.66
C PHE A 219 2.30 -7.01 14.43
N GLY A 220 2.01 -8.11 13.72
CA GLY A 220 1.63 -9.38 14.35
C GLY A 220 0.28 -9.35 15.07
N SER A 221 -0.62 -8.45 14.66
CA SER A 221 -1.91 -8.19 15.32
C SER A 221 -3.04 -7.89 14.32
N MET A 222 -4.15 -7.34 14.80
CA MET A 222 -5.21 -6.71 13.99
C MET A 222 -5.37 -5.26 14.44
N ASN A 223 -5.77 -4.37 13.54
CA ASN A 223 -6.21 -3.02 13.93
C ASN A 223 -7.72 -3.07 14.22
N LEU A 224 -8.15 -2.44 15.32
CA LEU A 224 -9.54 -2.33 15.75
C LEU A 224 -9.99 -0.87 15.64
N TYR A 225 -11.22 -0.62 15.22
CA TYR A 225 -11.80 0.72 15.09
C TYR A 225 -13.26 0.75 15.56
N ASP A 226 -13.71 1.92 16.03
CA ASP A 226 -15.13 2.17 16.31
C ASP A 226 -15.96 2.32 15.02
N GLU A 227 -17.28 2.48 15.14
CA GLU A 227 -18.17 2.71 14.00
C GLU A 227 -17.76 3.96 13.20
N GLN A 228 -17.18 4.97 13.85
CA GLN A 228 -16.69 6.22 13.27
C GLN A 228 -15.27 6.10 12.65
N ASN A 229 -14.69 4.89 12.61
CA ASN A 229 -13.34 4.57 12.13
C ASN A 229 -12.17 5.16 12.96
N LYS A 230 -12.37 5.52 14.23
CA LYS A 230 -11.27 5.90 15.13
C LYS A 230 -10.56 4.64 15.68
N PRO A 231 -9.21 4.60 15.74
CA PRO A 231 -8.49 3.45 16.27
C PRO A 231 -8.78 3.20 17.75
N ILE A 232 -9.11 1.95 18.09
CA ILE A 232 -9.32 1.46 19.45
C ILE A 232 -7.98 0.95 20.01
N ARG A 233 -7.55 1.45 21.17
CA ARG A 233 -6.42 0.89 21.92
C ARG A 233 -6.89 -0.34 22.70
N LEU A 234 -6.12 -1.43 22.68
CA LEU A 234 -6.62 -2.76 23.03
C LEU A 234 -7.01 -2.92 24.51
N SER A 235 -8.31 -2.94 24.78
CA SER A 235 -8.94 -3.48 26.00
C SER A 235 -9.89 -4.65 25.70
N TYR A 236 -9.72 -5.30 24.55
CA TYR A 236 -10.70 -6.22 23.93
C TYR A 236 -10.18 -7.63 23.66
N LYS A 237 -8.95 -7.96 24.08
CA LYS A 237 -8.54 -9.37 24.14
C LYS A 237 -9.29 -10.05 25.28
N LYS A 238 -9.66 -11.31 25.10
CA LYS A 238 -10.16 -12.15 26.19
C LYS A 238 -9.15 -12.13 27.33
N GLU A 239 -9.60 -11.81 28.54
CA GLU A 239 -8.79 -11.98 29.75
C GLU A 239 -8.42 -13.46 29.85
N GLN A 240 -7.12 -13.76 29.75
CA GLN A 240 -6.63 -15.09 30.08
C GLN A 240 -6.70 -15.22 31.60
N GLN A 241 -7.40 -16.26 32.08
CA GLN A 241 -7.43 -16.58 33.49
C GLN A 241 -6.05 -17.09 33.92
N GLU A 242 -5.20 -16.18 34.38
CA GLU A 242 -4.00 -16.53 35.13
C GLU A 242 -4.44 -17.20 36.44
N GLN A 243 -4.53 -18.53 36.44
CA GLN A 243 -4.63 -19.30 37.67
C GLN A 243 -3.34 -19.08 38.46
N GLY A 244 -3.43 -18.27 39.50
CA GLY A 244 -2.27 -17.78 40.22
C GLY A 244 -1.54 -18.88 41.00
N GLN A 245 -0.24 -18.68 41.18
CA GLN A 245 0.47 -19.18 42.35
C GLN A 245 0.69 -17.98 43.28
N GLU A 246 0.03 -18.00 44.44
CA GLU A 246 0.23 -16.96 45.44
C GLU A 246 1.58 -17.10 46.15
N GLN A 247 2.25 -15.95 46.26
CA GLN A 247 3.06 -15.51 47.41
C GLN A 247 3.97 -16.52 48.14
N SER A 248 5.26 -16.18 48.17
CA SER A 248 6.02 -16.26 49.42
C SER A 248 6.53 -14.86 49.77
N LYS A 249 5.97 -14.25 50.82
CA LYS A 249 6.38 -12.94 51.32
C LYS A 249 7.62 -13.06 52.21
N SER A 250 8.50 -12.06 52.12
CA SER A 250 9.14 -11.49 53.31
C SER A 250 9.22 -9.97 53.16
N GLN A 251 8.87 -9.24 54.23
CA GLN A 251 9.06 -7.80 54.35
C GLN A 251 10.10 -7.54 55.45
N GLY A 252 10.99 -6.57 55.26
CA GLY A 252 12.15 -6.36 56.12
C GLY A 252 12.65 -4.91 56.17
N VAL A 253 11.80 -4.02 56.69
CA VAL A 253 12.10 -2.75 57.41
C VAL A 253 13.37 -1.95 57.06
N SER A 254 13.15 -0.68 56.72
CA SER A 254 14.09 0.46 56.92
C SER A 254 13.51 1.36 58.05
N PRO A 255 14.23 2.29 58.72
CA PRO A 255 15.34 3.11 58.18
C PRO A 255 16.48 3.57 59.14
N ASP A 256 17.34 4.45 58.60
CA ASP A 256 17.93 5.66 59.22
C ASP A 256 19.45 5.72 59.57
N SER A 257 19.96 6.97 59.62
CA SER A 257 21.35 7.45 59.81
C SER A 257 22.29 7.26 58.60
N SER A 258 23.22 8.17 58.26
CA SER A 258 23.52 9.58 58.63
C SER A 258 24.43 10.18 57.51
N ILE A 259 24.97 11.41 57.44
CA ILE A 259 25.34 12.52 58.35
C ILE A 259 25.02 13.89 57.67
N ILE A 260 24.98 15.00 58.42
CA ILE A 260 24.93 16.39 57.91
C ILE A 260 26.33 17.03 57.96
N GLU A 261 26.74 17.80 56.94
CA GLU A 261 27.64 18.95 57.14
C GLU A 261 27.30 20.11 56.19
N ALA A 262 27.67 21.35 56.57
CA ALA A 262 27.24 22.57 55.88
C ALA A 262 28.35 23.63 55.81
N GLY A 263 28.43 24.34 54.68
CA GLY A 263 29.27 25.54 54.48
C GLY A 263 28.42 26.71 53.99
N LYS A 264 28.60 27.90 54.58
CA LYS A 264 27.82 29.12 54.30
C LYS A 264 28.64 30.21 53.61
N ASN A 265 27.94 31.27 53.17
CA ASN A 265 28.43 32.61 52.83
C ASN A 265 29.04 32.75 51.40
N ASN A 266 28.85 33.86 50.67
CA ASN A 266 27.98 35.03 50.87
C ASN A 266 27.81 35.85 49.55
N VAL A 267 26.72 36.62 49.42
CA VAL A 267 26.62 38.04 48.93
C VAL A 267 27.35 38.43 47.60
N ALA A 268 26.77 39.08 46.59
CA ALA A 268 25.61 40.01 46.53
C ALA A 268 24.86 40.06 45.17
N SER A 269 23.91 41.01 45.12
CA SER A 269 23.18 41.65 44.00
C SER A 269 24.09 42.22 42.88
N GLU A 270 23.62 42.71 41.70
CA GLU A 270 22.49 43.63 41.44
C GLU A 270 21.76 43.48 40.08
N LYS A 271 20.66 44.25 39.95
CA LYS A 271 19.79 44.40 38.77
C LYS A 271 20.26 45.52 37.83
N ASN A 272 20.17 45.33 36.52
CA ASN A 272 19.33 46.11 35.57
C ASN A 272 19.57 45.60 34.12
N THR A 273 18.63 45.55 33.16
CA THR A 273 17.48 46.39 32.71
C THR A 273 17.89 47.40 31.62
N GLN A 274 17.21 47.34 30.45
CA GLN A 274 17.16 48.36 29.37
C GLN A 274 18.44 48.60 28.52
N GLU A 275 18.41 48.99 27.23
CA GLU A 275 17.34 49.08 26.20
C GLU A 275 17.91 49.19 24.76
N GLN A 276 17.03 49.29 23.74
CA GLN A 276 17.23 49.78 22.36
C GLN A 276 18.08 48.89 21.41
N LYS A 277 17.74 48.60 20.14
CA LYS A 277 16.97 49.18 19.00
C LYS A 277 17.83 49.87 17.91
N ASN A 278 17.92 49.17 16.78
CA ASN A 278 18.04 49.64 15.37
C ASN A 278 19.22 50.54 14.94
N LEU A 279 19.86 50.13 13.83
CA LEU A 279 20.17 50.91 12.59
C LEU A 279 21.05 50.00 11.67
N THR A 280 20.47 49.38 10.63
CA THR A 280 20.47 49.78 9.20
C THR A 280 21.79 49.60 8.42
N GLU A 281 21.75 48.63 7.51
CA GLU A 281 22.19 48.66 6.10
C GLU A 281 23.61 49.05 5.65
N SER A 282 24.14 48.14 4.82
CA SER A 282 24.95 48.38 3.61
C SER A 282 26.46 48.65 3.72
N SER A 283 27.20 47.96 2.85
CA SER A 283 28.50 48.40 2.31
C SER A 283 28.81 47.60 1.05
N ILE A 284 28.80 48.25 -0.12
CA ILE A 284 29.29 47.73 -1.39
C ILE A 284 30.17 48.79 -2.05
N LYS A 285 31.44 48.43 -2.30
CA LYS A 285 32.34 48.85 -3.40
C LYS A 285 33.59 47.95 -3.27
N LYS A 286 34.06 47.24 -4.31
CA LYS A 286 34.54 47.67 -5.65
C LYS A 286 35.85 48.43 -5.60
N ASP A 287 36.80 47.94 -6.41
CA ASP A 287 37.94 48.57 -7.11
C ASP A 287 39.01 47.45 -7.36
N ASP A 288 39.73 47.32 -8.49
CA ASP A 288 39.57 48.00 -9.78
C ASP A 288 40.16 47.24 -11.01
N ASP A 289 39.71 47.64 -12.20
CA ASP A 289 40.29 47.73 -13.57
C ASP A 289 41.25 46.67 -14.25
N GLN A 290 41.08 46.58 -15.59
CA GLN A 290 42.05 46.30 -16.69
C GLN A 290 42.08 44.98 -17.52
N LYS A 291 41.53 45.13 -18.76
CA LYS A 291 42.16 44.87 -20.10
C LYS A 291 42.50 43.43 -20.54
N ASN A 292 42.51 43.04 -21.84
CA ASN A 292 41.97 43.60 -23.10
C ASN A 292 42.18 42.58 -24.28
N LYS A 293 41.25 42.47 -25.25
CA LYS A 293 41.33 41.68 -26.53
C LYS A 293 41.46 40.13 -26.36
N ASN A 294 41.19 39.28 -27.36
CA ASN A 294 40.82 39.49 -28.78
C ASN A 294 39.80 38.43 -29.31
N ASN A 295 39.28 38.63 -30.52
CA ASN A 295 38.44 37.68 -31.29
C ASN A 295 39.24 36.46 -31.81
N GLY A 296 38.57 35.34 -32.20
CA GLY A 296 39.18 34.39 -33.15
C GLY A 296 38.60 32.97 -33.34
N SER A 297 37.42 32.87 -33.96
CA SER A 297 36.79 31.70 -34.64
C SER A 297 37.62 30.51 -35.20
N ARG A 298 36.89 29.42 -35.53
CA ARG A 298 37.14 28.28 -36.46
C ARG A 298 37.84 26.98 -36.00
N ILE A 299 36.99 25.96 -35.81
CA ILE A 299 36.90 24.71 -36.61
C ILE A 299 38.15 24.29 -37.42
N LYS A 300 38.73 23.14 -37.03
CA LYS A 300 39.18 22.00 -37.87
C LYS A 300 38.94 20.73 -37.03
N LEU A 301 38.40 19.60 -37.48
CA LEU A 301 38.65 18.77 -38.67
C LEU A 301 40.09 18.26 -38.76
N GLY A 302 40.26 17.03 -38.24
CA GLY A 302 41.38 16.12 -38.36
C GLY A 302 40.86 14.72 -38.05
#